data_AF-A0A0R0D048-F1
#
_entry.id   AF-A0A0R0D048-F1
#
_cell.length_a   1.000
_cell.length_b   1.000
_cell.length_c   1.000
_cell.angle_alpha   90.00
_cell.angle_beta   90.00
_cell.angle_gamma   90.00
#
_symmetry.space_group_name_H-M   'P 1'
#
loop_
_entity.id
_entity.type
_entity.pdbx_description
1 polymer ?
#
loop_
_entity_poly.entity_id
_entity_poly.type
_entity_poly.pdbx_seq_one_letter_code
_entity_poly.pdbx_strand_id
1 'polypeptide(L)'
;MVLPSGCMITHMATRNIYRGVTTLSNHASAVASMDKGNLKAAQQLLTGARFQHRYAEIAQQESWAHLRYRAARIVVSAHNNGQAVDLPALCLAYITLFESREGLPDDPERMLGYMHEAISLLQADPHLLDQSNPDSRSADLSETTLEYYALWQYLADGGVIDWTTAESKQQATLAGFGYEVWFQRFRQTLQGLGAEYLEPFASYGRDQFVHDAVEFSMFPVFVCVAQRKGWKLTPPAGYQFDNFRGGGPFDVAHCGQDQPALPPP
;
A
#
# COMPACT_ATOMS: atom_id res chain seq x y z
N MET A 1 -33.22 41.57 21.77
CA MET A 1 -32.49 40.36 22.17
C MET A 1 -33.17 39.18 21.47
N VAL A 2 -32.62 38.73 20.35
CA VAL A 2 -33.21 37.62 19.57
C VAL A 2 -32.76 36.32 20.24
N LEU A 3 -33.69 35.61 20.87
CA LEU A 3 -33.48 34.24 21.34
C LEU A 3 -33.33 33.34 20.11
N PRO A 4 -32.18 32.64 19.91
CA PRO A 4 -32.08 31.66 18.85
C PRO A 4 -33.02 30.49 19.16
N SER A 5 -33.90 30.18 18.21
CA SER A 5 -34.91 29.13 18.29
C SER A 5 -34.27 27.76 18.56
N GLY A 6 -34.69 27.09 19.63
CA GLY A 6 -34.18 25.79 20.10
C GLY A 6 -34.29 24.61 19.11
N CYS A 7 -34.89 24.81 17.92
CA CYS A 7 -34.94 23.79 16.86
C CYS A 7 -33.62 23.59 16.10
N MET A 8 -32.76 24.61 15.96
CA MET A 8 -31.49 24.43 15.24
C MET A 8 -30.44 23.66 16.06
N ILE A 9 -30.39 23.90 17.37
CA ILE A 9 -29.43 23.25 18.28
C ILE A 9 -29.76 21.75 18.44
N THR A 10 -31.05 21.42 18.53
CA THR A 10 -31.51 20.02 18.60
C THR A 10 -31.28 19.25 17.31
N HIS A 11 -31.45 19.88 16.13
CA HIS A 11 -31.17 19.24 14.84
C HIS A 11 -29.68 18.93 14.60
N MET A 12 -28.77 19.81 15.03
CA MET A 12 -27.33 19.55 14.92
C MET A 12 -26.86 18.47 15.91
N ALA A 13 -27.36 18.50 17.15
CA ALA A 13 -27.04 17.48 18.16
C ALA A 13 -27.57 16.09 17.77
N THR A 14 -28.81 15.99 17.29
CA THR A 14 -29.35 14.70 16.81
C THR A 14 -28.63 14.21 15.56
N ARG A 15 -28.33 15.06 14.56
CA ARG A 15 -27.55 14.63 13.39
C ARG A 15 -26.18 14.07 13.75
N ASN A 16 -25.49 14.65 14.73
CA ASN A 16 -24.19 14.16 15.17
C ASN A 16 -24.29 12.84 15.96
N ILE A 17 -25.32 12.67 16.79
CA ILE A 17 -25.57 11.42 17.52
C ILE A 17 -25.95 10.29 16.54
N TYR A 18 -26.87 10.54 15.60
CA TYR A 18 -27.26 9.56 14.59
C TYR A 18 -26.06 9.17 13.70
N ARG A 19 -25.25 10.15 13.26
CA ARG A 19 -24.00 9.87 12.53
C ARG A 19 -23.03 9.03 13.36
N GLY A 20 -22.85 9.32 14.65
CA GLY A 20 -22.01 8.53 15.56
C GLY A 20 -22.50 7.08 15.74
N VAL A 21 -23.80 6.87 15.87
CA VAL A 21 -24.40 5.53 16.03
C VAL A 21 -24.30 4.71 14.73
N THR A 22 -24.59 5.31 13.56
CA THR A 22 -24.44 4.63 12.27
C THR A 22 -22.98 4.28 11.96
N THR A 23 -22.04 5.13 12.38
CA THR A 23 -20.59 4.92 12.26
C THR A 23 -20.10 3.71 13.05
N LEU A 24 -20.37 3.68 14.36
CA LEU A 24 -19.93 2.57 15.23
C LEU A 24 -20.61 1.26 14.81
N SER A 25 -21.86 1.33 14.36
CA SER A 25 -22.58 0.19 13.78
C SER A 25 -21.90 -0.38 12.52
N ASN A 26 -21.37 0.48 11.63
CA ASN A 26 -20.67 0.04 10.43
C ASN A 26 -19.35 -0.68 10.75
N HIS A 27 -18.56 -0.14 11.68
CA HIS A 27 -17.31 -0.78 12.12
C HIS A 27 -17.56 -2.16 12.73
N ALA A 28 -18.43 -2.24 13.74
CA ALA A 28 -18.77 -3.53 14.38
C ALA A 28 -19.35 -4.54 13.38
N SER A 29 -20.17 -4.08 12.43
CA SER A 29 -20.73 -4.93 11.39
C SER A 29 -19.66 -5.44 10.42
N ALA A 30 -18.64 -4.65 10.10
CA ALA A 30 -17.51 -5.06 9.28
C ALA A 30 -16.69 -6.13 10.01
N VAL A 31 -16.31 -5.89 11.27
CA VAL A 31 -15.63 -6.88 12.14
C VAL A 31 -16.37 -8.20 12.15
N ALA A 32 -17.65 -8.18 12.52
CA ALA A 32 -18.47 -9.40 12.59
C ALA A 32 -18.64 -10.12 11.23
N SER A 33 -18.55 -9.38 10.12
CA SER A 33 -18.60 -9.96 8.78
C SER A 33 -17.26 -10.62 8.39
N MET A 34 -16.14 -10.00 8.76
CA MET A 34 -14.79 -10.56 8.55
C MET A 34 -14.56 -11.79 9.41
N ASP A 35 -15.08 -11.83 10.64
CA ASP A 35 -15.02 -13.01 11.54
C ASP A 35 -15.72 -14.24 10.95
N LYS A 36 -16.72 -14.02 10.10
CA LYS A 36 -17.47 -15.08 9.41
C LYS A 36 -16.86 -15.48 8.07
N GLY A 37 -15.75 -14.86 7.65
CA GLY A 37 -15.18 -15.09 6.31
C GLY A 37 -16.13 -14.71 5.18
N ASN A 38 -17.01 -13.71 5.40
CA ASN A 38 -18.05 -13.38 4.44
C ASN A 38 -17.47 -12.70 3.19
N LEU A 39 -17.30 -13.47 2.10
CA LEU A 39 -16.74 -13.01 0.82
C LEU A 39 -17.45 -11.78 0.28
N LYS A 40 -18.79 -11.78 0.25
CA LYS A 40 -19.55 -10.64 -0.27
C LYS A 40 -19.29 -9.37 0.54
N ALA A 41 -19.26 -9.48 1.86
CA ALA A 41 -18.96 -8.35 2.72
C ALA A 41 -17.51 -7.87 2.56
N ALA A 42 -16.54 -8.78 2.38
CA ALA A 42 -15.15 -8.45 2.12
C ALA A 42 -14.99 -7.67 0.81
N GLN A 43 -15.61 -8.14 -0.29
CA GLN A 43 -15.62 -7.42 -1.57
C GLN A 43 -16.24 -6.03 -1.45
N GLN A 44 -17.34 -5.91 -0.69
CA GLN A 44 -18.03 -4.63 -0.48
C GLN A 44 -17.23 -3.65 0.41
N LEU A 45 -16.42 -4.16 1.35
CA LEU A 45 -15.53 -3.35 2.17
C LEU A 45 -14.40 -2.77 1.32
N LEU A 46 -13.75 -3.61 0.49
CA LEU A 46 -12.62 -3.19 -0.35
C LEU A 46 -13.06 -2.15 -1.38
N THR A 47 -14.15 -2.41 -2.10
CA THR A 47 -14.68 -1.49 -3.14
C THR A 47 -15.36 -0.23 -2.58
N GLY A 48 -15.53 -0.14 -1.26
CA GLY A 48 -16.25 0.94 -0.61
C GLY A 48 -17.77 0.93 -0.87
N ALA A 49 -18.32 -0.14 -1.45
CA ALA A 49 -19.75 -0.32 -1.69
C ALA A 49 -20.54 -0.47 -0.38
N ARG A 50 -19.89 -0.90 0.71
CA ARG A 50 -20.44 -0.97 2.06
C ARG A 50 -19.36 -0.63 3.08
N PHE A 51 -19.78 -0.27 4.30
CA PHE A 51 -18.90 0.05 5.43
C PHE A 51 -18.01 1.27 5.14
N GLN A 52 -18.66 2.42 4.90
CA GLN A 52 -17.95 3.69 4.69
C GLN A 52 -16.96 3.93 5.84
N HIS A 53 -15.66 4.00 5.53
CA HIS A 53 -14.56 4.01 6.49
C HIS A 53 -14.04 5.43 6.81
N ARG A 54 -14.70 6.48 6.28
CA ARG A 54 -14.45 7.89 6.65
C ARG A 54 -14.86 8.24 8.09
N TYR A 55 -15.20 7.24 8.90
CA TYR A 55 -15.82 7.41 10.19
C TYR A 55 -15.08 6.62 11.29
N ALA A 56 -15.20 7.12 12.53
CA ALA A 56 -14.43 6.69 13.69
C ALA A 56 -14.44 5.17 13.92
N GLU A 57 -13.25 4.62 14.18
CA GLU A 57 -13.04 3.26 14.66
C GLU A 57 -13.63 3.10 16.07
N ILE A 58 -14.12 1.91 16.41
CA ILE A 58 -14.47 1.61 17.80
C ILE A 58 -13.15 1.40 18.56
N ALA A 59 -12.90 2.25 19.57
CA ALA A 59 -11.72 2.10 20.42
C ALA A 59 -11.61 0.68 20.99
N GLN A 60 -10.39 0.12 20.96
CA GLN A 60 -10.06 -1.26 21.38
C GLN A 60 -10.63 -2.38 20.50
N GLN A 61 -11.23 -2.06 19.36
CA GLN A 61 -11.46 -3.05 18.30
C GLN A 61 -10.34 -2.99 17.26
N GLU A 62 -10.37 -3.98 16.38
CA GLU A 62 -9.52 -4.05 15.19
C GLU A 62 -9.66 -2.77 14.34
N SER A 63 -8.57 -2.22 13.82
CA SER A 63 -8.61 -1.01 12.99
C SER A 63 -9.16 -1.26 11.59
N TRP A 64 -9.59 -0.20 10.89
CA TRP A 64 -10.03 -0.32 9.49
C TRP A 64 -8.93 -0.87 8.58
N ALA A 65 -7.66 -0.52 8.82
CA ALA A 65 -6.53 -1.03 8.05
C ALA A 65 -6.39 -2.56 8.19
N HIS A 66 -6.53 -3.09 9.42
CA HIS A 66 -6.45 -4.54 9.64
C HIS A 66 -7.70 -5.25 9.06
N LEU A 67 -8.89 -4.62 9.14
CA LEU A 67 -10.09 -5.16 8.52
C LEU A 67 -9.97 -5.24 6.99
N ARG A 68 -9.37 -4.24 6.34
CA ARG A 68 -9.08 -4.28 4.89
C ARG A 68 -8.11 -5.41 4.56
N TYR A 69 -7.04 -5.59 5.34
CA TYR A 69 -6.12 -6.73 5.18
C TYR A 69 -6.84 -8.08 5.29
N ARG A 70 -7.69 -8.28 6.29
CA ARG A 70 -8.50 -9.51 6.42
C ARG A 70 -9.46 -9.69 5.25
N ALA A 71 -10.13 -8.63 4.81
CA ALA A 71 -11.01 -8.68 3.65
C ALA A 71 -10.24 -9.09 2.39
N ALA A 72 -9.07 -8.52 2.16
CA ALA A 72 -8.21 -8.86 1.03
C ALA A 72 -7.81 -10.35 1.05
N ARG A 73 -7.43 -10.88 2.22
CA ARG A 73 -7.15 -12.32 2.38
C ARG A 73 -8.35 -13.21 2.11
N ILE A 74 -9.55 -12.82 2.52
CA ILE A 74 -10.78 -13.57 2.22
C ILE A 74 -11.01 -13.60 0.71
N VAL A 75 -10.88 -12.45 0.04
CA VAL A 75 -11.10 -12.32 -1.41
C VAL A 75 -10.07 -13.12 -2.21
N VAL A 76 -8.78 -12.97 -1.94
CA VAL A 76 -7.72 -13.71 -2.64
C VAL A 76 -7.79 -15.21 -2.35
N SER A 77 -8.09 -15.62 -1.11
CA SER A 77 -8.31 -17.04 -0.79
C SER A 77 -9.51 -17.62 -1.55
N ALA A 78 -10.62 -16.89 -1.63
CA ALA A 78 -11.77 -17.32 -2.40
C ALA A 78 -11.44 -17.49 -3.89
N HIS A 79 -10.73 -16.53 -4.48
CA HIS A 79 -10.28 -16.59 -5.87
C HIS A 79 -9.37 -17.81 -6.11
N ASN A 80 -8.35 -18.01 -5.26
CA ASN A 80 -7.42 -19.14 -5.36
C ASN A 80 -8.12 -20.50 -5.20
N ASN A 81 -9.24 -20.54 -4.50
CA ASN A 81 -10.09 -21.73 -4.36
C ASN A 81 -11.11 -21.89 -5.49
N GLY A 82 -11.02 -21.09 -6.56
CA GLY A 82 -11.88 -21.18 -7.75
C GLY A 82 -13.28 -20.59 -7.56
N GLN A 83 -13.51 -19.81 -6.50
CA GLN A 83 -14.78 -19.11 -6.32
C GLN A 83 -14.86 -17.89 -7.25
N ALA A 84 -16.08 -17.58 -7.70
CA ALA A 84 -16.32 -16.36 -8.46
C ALA A 84 -16.14 -15.13 -7.54
N VAL A 85 -15.27 -14.23 -7.96
CA VAL A 85 -14.93 -12.99 -7.24
C VAL A 85 -15.10 -11.81 -8.19
N ASP A 86 -15.59 -10.70 -7.65
CA ASP A 86 -15.71 -9.45 -8.39
C ASP A 86 -14.32 -8.86 -8.70
N LEU A 87 -14.02 -8.59 -9.98
CA LEU A 87 -12.67 -8.22 -10.43
C LEU A 87 -12.14 -6.91 -9.81
N PRO A 88 -12.94 -5.84 -9.64
CA PRO A 88 -12.49 -4.64 -8.93
C PRO A 88 -12.11 -4.95 -7.48
N ALA A 89 -12.89 -5.79 -6.79
CA ALA A 89 -12.58 -6.20 -5.42
C ALA A 89 -11.32 -7.06 -5.34
N LEU A 90 -11.08 -7.92 -6.35
CA LEU A 90 -9.87 -8.73 -6.44
C LEU A 90 -8.61 -7.86 -6.67
N CYS A 91 -8.69 -6.90 -7.60
CA CYS A 91 -7.62 -5.94 -7.84
C CYS A 91 -7.27 -5.17 -6.56
N LEU A 92 -8.29 -4.63 -5.87
CA LEU A 92 -8.10 -3.89 -4.60
C LEU A 92 -7.58 -4.79 -3.48
N ALA A 93 -7.97 -6.07 -3.45
CA ALA A 93 -7.43 -7.03 -2.51
C ALA A 93 -5.92 -7.21 -2.71
N TYR A 94 -5.48 -7.43 -3.95
CA TYR A 94 -4.07 -7.57 -4.26
C TYR A 94 -3.25 -6.32 -3.86
N ILE A 95 -3.74 -5.12 -4.18
CA ILE A 95 -3.03 -3.89 -3.78
C ILE A 95 -2.99 -3.75 -2.25
N THR A 96 -4.10 -4.05 -1.56
CA THR A 96 -4.15 -4.02 -0.09
C THR A 96 -3.14 -4.99 0.54
N LEU A 97 -2.98 -6.20 -0.02
CA LEU A 97 -2.00 -7.16 0.49
C LEU A 97 -0.56 -6.70 0.26
N PHE A 98 -0.28 -6.11 -0.91
CA PHE A 98 1.00 -5.45 -1.19
C PHE A 98 1.30 -4.33 -0.18
N GLU A 99 0.36 -3.41 0.05
CA GLU A 99 0.51 -2.29 0.98
C GLU A 99 0.65 -2.74 2.45
N SER A 100 -0.02 -3.84 2.81
CA SER A 100 0.14 -4.48 4.12
C SER A 100 1.51 -5.13 4.32
N ARG A 101 2.33 -5.19 3.25
CA ARG A 101 3.66 -5.80 3.22
C ARG A 101 3.63 -7.28 3.59
N GLU A 102 2.57 -7.98 3.19
CA GLU A 102 2.37 -9.38 3.55
C GLU A 102 3.50 -10.26 3.00
N GLY A 103 4.16 -11.00 3.89
CA GLY A 103 5.31 -11.85 3.56
C GLY A 103 6.65 -11.22 3.96
N LEU A 104 6.72 -9.91 4.18
CA LEU A 104 7.98 -9.31 4.64
C LEU A 104 8.31 -9.70 6.09
N PRO A 105 9.61 -9.88 6.42
CA PRO A 105 10.76 -9.75 5.52
C PRO A 105 11.15 -11.04 4.80
N ASP A 106 10.49 -12.17 5.07
CA ASP A 106 10.93 -13.51 4.67
C ASP A 106 10.61 -13.88 3.22
N ASP A 107 9.45 -13.45 2.72
CA ASP A 107 8.86 -13.79 1.42
C ASP A 107 8.41 -12.53 0.66
N PRO A 108 9.34 -11.62 0.31
CA PRO A 108 9.04 -10.42 -0.48
C PRO A 108 8.52 -10.73 -1.89
N GLU A 109 8.83 -11.90 -2.43
CA GLU A 109 8.30 -12.36 -3.71
C GLU A 109 6.78 -12.51 -3.67
N ARG A 110 6.20 -12.96 -2.56
CA ARG A 110 4.74 -13.00 -2.37
C ARG A 110 4.12 -11.61 -2.43
N MET A 111 4.69 -10.66 -1.69
CA MET A 111 4.22 -9.27 -1.69
C MET A 111 4.27 -8.68 -3.10
N LEU A 112 5.40 -8.86 -3.82
CA LEU A 112 5.54 -8.43 -5.21
C LEU A 112 4.54 -9.11 -6.15
N GLY A 113 4.32 -10.41 -5.98
CA GLY A 113 3.37 -11.19 -6.76
C GLY A 113 1.95 -10.63 -6.68
N TYR A 114 1.51 -10.15 -5.51
CA TYR A 114 0.21 -9.47 -5.42
C TYR A 114 0.12 -8.24 -6.32
N MET A 115 1.15 -7.39 -6.31
CA MET A 115 1.14 -6.21 -7.18
C MET A 115 1.21 -6.57 -8.67
N HIS A 116 1.91 -7.66 -9.04
CA HIS A 116 1.90 -8.19 -10.41
C HIS A 116 0.51 -8.60 -10.87
N GLU A 117 -0.25 -9.31 -10.03
CA GLU A 117 -1.63 -9.69 -10.31
C GLU A 117 -2.55 -8.47 -10.45
N ALA A 118 -2.42 -7.49 -9.54
CA ALA A 118 -3.16 -6.23 -9.63
C ALA A 118 -2.89 -5.48 -10.94
N ILE A 119 -1.62 -5.34 -11.31
CA ILE A 119 -1.20 -4.69 -12.56
C ILE A 119 -1.74 -5.46 -13.78
N SER A 120 -1.70 -6.79 -13.77
CA SER A 120 -2.23 -7.59 -14.87
C SER A 120 -3.74 -7.38 -15.06
N LEU A 121 -4.50 -7.25 -13.97
CA LEU A 121 -5.94 -6.96 -14.03
C LEU A 121 -6.22 -5.57 -14.62
N LEU A 122 -5.45 -4.56 -14.18
CA LEU A 122 -5.58 -3.19 -14.68
C LEU A 122 -5.12 -3.05 -16.14
N GLN A 123 -4.12 -3.82 -16.57
CA GLN A 123 -3.70 -3.89 -17.96
C GLN A 123 -4.76 -4.49 -18.87
N ALA A 124 -5.53 -5.46 -18.38
CA ALA A 124 -6.63 -6.07 -19.11
C ALA A 124 -7.83 -5.13 -19.21
N ASP A 125 -8.09 -4.32 -18.18
CA ASP A 125 -9.15 -3.31 -18.15
C ASP A 125 -8.69 -2.06 -17.36
N PRO A 126 -8.21 -1.01 -18.05
CA PRO A 126 -7.76 0.22 -17.40
C PRO A 126 -8.86 0.94 -16.61
N HIS A 127 -10.13 0.73 -16.96
CA HIS A 127 -11.29 1.32 -16.30
C HIS A 127 -11.85 0.43 -15.18
N LEU A 128 -11.15 -0.66 -14.83
CA LEU A 128 -11.62 -1.64 -13.84
C LEU A 128 -12.01 -1.01 -12.49
N LEU A 129 -11.28 0.02 -12.07
CA LEU A 129 -11.50 0.70 -10.80
C LEU A 129 -12.46 1.89 -10.88
N ASP A 130 -12.98 2.25 -12.07
CA ASP A 130 -13.92 3.37 -12.22
C ASP A 130 -15.24 3.15 -11.51
N GLN A 131 -15.63 1.89 -11.34
CA GLN A 131 -16.85 1.48 -10.66
C GLN A 131 -16.72 1.50 -9.13
N SER A 132 -15.50 1.65 -8.60
CA SER A 132 -15.26 1.77 -7.17
C SER A 132 -15.57 3.18 -6.68
N ASN A 133 -15.90 3.30 -5.38
CA ASN A 133 -16.21 4.59 -4.78
C ASN A 133 -14.99 5.55 -4.93
N PRO A 134 -15.13 6.73 -5.55
CA PRO A 134 -14.01 7.66 -5.75
C PRO A 134 -13.36 8.12 -4.43
N ASP A 135 -14.12 8.13 -3.33
CA ASP A 135 -13.58 8.40 -1.99
C ASP A 135 -12.70 7.26 -1.43
N SER A 136 -12.76 6.08 -2.05
CA SER A 136 -11.92 4.90 -1.77
C SER A 136 -10.79 4.77 -2.82
N ARG A 137 -10.99 5.25 -4.05
CA ARG A 137 -9.98 5.27 -5.13
C ARG A 137 -8.67 5.99 -4.74
N SER A 138 -8.77 7.10 -4.01
CA SER A 138 -7.58 7.88 -3.59
C SER A 138 -6.73 7.20 -2.52
N ALA A 139 -7.20 6.10 -1.92
CA ALA A 139 -6.48 5.36 -0.90
C ALA A 139 -5.81 4.08 -1.45
N ASP A 140 -6.12 3.67 -2.69
CA ASP A 140 -5.94 2.27 -3.10
C ASP A 140 -4.92 2.04 -4.23
N LEU A 141 -4.45 3.08 -4.92
CA LEU A 141 -3.24 3.01 -5.78
C LEU A 141 -2.60 4.39 -5.82
N SER A 142 -1.91 4.74 -4.73
CA SER A 142 -1.27 6.05 -4.60
C SER A 142 0.04 6.11 -5.38
N GLU A 143 0.53 7.33 -5.63
CA GLU A 143 1.88 7.58 -6.12
C GLU A 143 2.92 6.85 -5.25
N THR A 144 2.82 6.96 -3.92
CA THR A 144 3.69 6.26 -2.97
C THR A 144 3.62 4.73 -3.09
N THR A 145 2.43 4.17 -3.32
CA THR A 145 2.27 2.72 -3.56
C THR A 145 3.06 2.29 -4.79
N LEU A 146 3.00 3.10 -5.86
CA LEU A 146 3.74 2.85 -7.10
C LEU A 146 5.25 3.07 -6.93
N GLU A 147 5.69 4.08 -6.17
CA GLU A 147 7.08 4.32 -5.82
C GLU A 147 7.68 3.13 -5.06
N TYR A 148 6.96 2.62 -4.05
CA TYR A 148 7.36 1.42 -3.32
C TYR A 148 7.42 0.19 -4.22
N TYR A 149 6.40 -0.05 -5.04
CA TYR A 149 6.39 -1.19 -5.95
C TYR A 149 7.59 -1.14 -6.89
N ALA A 150 7.87 0.03 -7.46
CA ALA A 150 8.92 0.19 -8.43
C ALA A 150 10.32 0.04 -7.81
N LEU A 151 10.51 0.48 -6.56
CA LEU A 151 11.72 0.22 -5.79
C LEU A 151 11.87 -1.27 -5.44
N TRP A 152 10.81 -1.92 -4.95
CA TRP A 152 10.84 -3.35 -4.63
C TRP A 152 11.17 -4.21 -5.86
N GLN A 153 10.52 -3.93 -6.99
CA GLN A 153 10.78 -4.62 -8.25
C GLN A 153 12.22 -4.42 -8.71
N TYR A 154 12.74 -3.19 -8.61
CA TYR A 154 14.11 -2.90 -9.00
C TYR A 154 15.15 -3.73 -8.22
N LEU A 155 15.00 -3.80 -6.90
CA LEU A 155 15.90 -4.58 -6.04
C LEU A 155 15.76 -6.08 -6.32
N ALA A 156 14.53 -6.58 -6.52
CA ALA A 156 14.27 -7.97 -6.87
C ALA A 156 14.87 -8.37 -8.23
N ASP A 157 14.92 -7.45 -9.20
CA ASP A 157 15.55 -7.63 -10.51
C ASP A 157 17.10 -7.61 -10.45
N GLY A 158 17.69 -7.42 -9.27
CA GLY A 158 19.15 -7.37 -9.07
C GLY A 158 19.77 -5.99 -9.22
N GLY A 159 18.94 -4.94 -9.19
CA GLY A 159 19.38 -3.55 -9.14
C GLY A 159 20.28 -3.25 -7.92
N VAL A 160 21.18 -2.27 -8.06
CA VAL A 160 22.06 -1.80 -6.98
C VAL A 160 21.69 -0.40 -6.54
N ILE A 161 21.75 -0.15 -5.23
CA ILE A 161 21.68 1.18 -4.62
C ILE A 161 22.80 1.27 -3.58
N ASP A 162 23.66 2.29 -3.68
CA ASP A 162 24.78 2.49 -2.76
C ASP A 162 24.81 3.93 -2.22
N TRP A 163 24.50 4.07 -0.93
CA TRP A 163 24.45 5.36 -0.22
C TRP A 163 25.77 5.78 0.41
N THR A 164 26.87 5.04 0.21
CA THR A 164 28.17 5.30 0.86
C THR A 164 29.04 6.34 0.17
N THR A 165 28.73 6.70 -1.09
CA THR A 165 29.50 7.65 -1.88
C THR A 165 28.81 9.01 -1.96
N ALA A 166 29.54 10.12 -1.84
CA ALA A 166 28.94 11.47 -1.91
C ALA A 166 28.31 11.78 -3.29
N GLU A 167 28.74 11.06 -4.33
CA GLU A 167 28.21 11.15 -5.68
C GLU A 167 26.83 10.47 -5.84
N SER A 168 26.44 9.55 -4.96
CA SER A 168 25.19 8.80 -5.12
C SER A 168 23.92 9.62 -4.84
N LYS A 169 23.99 10.79 -4.21
CA LYS A 169 22.80 11.66 -4.10
C LYS A 169 22.38 12.31 -5.42
N GLN A 170 23.31 12.48 -6.36
CA GLN A 170 23.06 13.03 -7.70
C GLN A 170 23.23 11.96 -8.81
N GLN A 171 23.94 10.86 -8.53
CA GLN A 171 24.15 9.72 -9.41
C GLN A 171 23.35 8.45 -9.01
N ALA A 172 22.43 8.51 -8.03
CA ALA A 172 21.47 7.43 -7.79
C ALA A 172 20.42 7.31 -8.91
N THR A 173 20.86 7.41 -10.16
CA THR A 173 20.36 6.49 -11.17
C THR A 173 20.78 5.09 -10.73
N LEU A 174 19.94 4.42 -9.92
CA LEU A 174 19.79 2.97 -9.86
C LEU A 174 21.03 2.23 -10.41
N ALA A 175 22.06 2.09 -9.55
CA ALA A 175 23.39 1.66 -9.93
C ALA A 175 23.36 0.28 -10.63
N GLY A 176 23.73 0.24 -11.90
CA GLY A 176 23.94 -1.00 -12.66
C GLY A 176 22.94 -1.23 -13.81
N PHE A 177 21.75 -0.62 -13.77
CA PHE A 177 20.88 -0.49 -14.94
C PHE A 177 20.47 0.96 -15.08
N GLY A 178 20.78 1.58 -16.21
CA GLY A 178 20.42 2.98 -16.45
C GLY A 178 18.96 3.20 -16.09
N TYR A 179 18.68 4.26 -15.34
CA TYR A 179 17.34 4.71 -14.94
C TYR A 179 16.31 4.60 -16.10
N GLU A 180 16.78 4.77 -17.33
CA GLU A 180 16.02 4.56 -18.56
C GLU A 180 15.42 3.16 -18.73
N VAL A 181 16.12 2.06 -18.41
CA VAL A 181 15.59 0.69 -18.53
C VAL A 181 14.48 0.45 -17.51
N TRP A 182 14.69 0.89 -16.27
CA TRP A 182 13.65 0.81 -15.24
C TRP A 182 12.47 1.72 -15.58
N PHE A 183 12.72 2.96 -16.00
CA PHE A 183 11.67 3.91 -16.36
C PHE A 183 10.85 3.44 -17.56
N GLN A 184 11.46 2.75 -18.53
CA GLN A 184 10.74 2.14 -19.65
C GLN A 184 9.83 1.01 -19.17
N ARG A 185 10.29 0.14 -18.27
CA ARG A 185 9.46 -0.92 -17.67
C ARG A 185 8.34 -0.35 -16.81
N PHE A 186 8.66 0.66 -15.99
CA PHE A 186 7.69 1.36 -15.15
C PHE A 186 6.65 2.12 -16.00
N ARG A 187 7.09 2.79 -17.07
CA ARG A 187 6.17 3.39 -18.05
C ARG A 187 5.31 2.35 -18.76
N GLN A 188 5.82 1.17 -19.08
CA GLN A 188 4.99 0.09 -19.65
C GLN A 188 3.93 -0.35 -18.65
N THR A 189 4.28 -0.48 -17.37
CA THR A 189 3.33 -0.74 -16.28
C THR A 189 2.26 0.35 -16.24
N LEU A 190 2.65 1.63 -16.14
CA LEU A 190 1.70 2.76 -16.04
C LEU A 190 0.89 3.00 -17.32
N GLN A 191 1.47 2.80 -18.51
CA GLN A 191 0.75 2.85 -19.79
C GLN A 191 -0.33 1.78 -19.85
N GLY A 192 -0.06 0.61 -19.27
CA GLY A 192 -1.04 -0.44 -19.06
C GLY A 192 -2.21 -0.03 -18.17
N LEU A 193 -1.99 0.89 -17.22
CA LEU A 193 -3.03 1.41 -16.33
C LEU A 193 -3.90 2.50 -16.98
N GLY A 194 -3.55 3.00 -18.18
CA GLY A 194 -4.29 4.06 -18.88
C GLY A 194 -3.75 5.48 -18.64
N ALA A 195 -4.13 6.40 -19.53
CA ALA A 195 -3.59 7.77 -19.55
C ALA A 195 -4.00 8.61 -18.32
N GLU A 196 -5.16 8.33 -17.72
CA GLU A 196 -5.65 8.99 -16.51
C GLU A 196 -4.80 8.69 -15.26
N TYR A 197 -4.18 7.51 -15.20
CA TYR A 197 -3.18 7.15 -14.20
C TYR A 197 -1.81 7.73 -14.51
N LEU A 198 -1.59 8.33 -15.68
CA LEU A 198 -0.36 9.04 -16.02
C LEU A 198 -0.51 10.56 -15.82
N GLU A 199 -1.73 11.11 -15.87
CA GLU A 199 -1.96 12.56 -15.78
C GLU A 199 -1.48 13.19 -14.46
N PRO A 200 -1.72 12.62 -13.27
CA PRO A 200 -1.15 13.15 -12.02
C PRO A 200 0.39 13.15 -12.05
N PHE A 201 0.99 12.07 -12.57
CA PHE A 201 2.45 11.91 -12.71
C PHE A 201 3.07 12.81 -13.78
N ALA A 202 2.28 13.25 -14.76
CA ALA A 202 2.71 14.20 -15.77
C ALA A 202 3.03 15.58 -15.15
N SER A 203 2.38 15.92 -14.03
CA SER A 203 2.69 17.13 -13.25
C SER A 203 3.81 16.95 -12.23
N TYR A 204 3.95 15.73 -11.68
CA TYR A 204 4.98 15.38 -10.69
C TYR A 204 6.40 15.34 -11.27
N GLY A 205 6.51 15.11 -12.57
CA GLY A 205 7.80 15.14 -13.25
C GLY A 205 8.62 13.88 -12.98
N ARG A 206 9.19 13.38 -14.06
CA ARG A 206 10.00 12.15 -14.11
C ARG A 206 11.05 12.08 -12.99
N ASP A 207 11.74 13.19 -12.75
CA ASP A 207 12.92 13.23 -11.88
C ASP A 207 12.52 13.23 -10.39
N GLN A 208 11.38 13.82 -10.03
CA GLN A 208 10.89 13.86 -8.66
C GLN A 208 10.45 12.47 -8.18
N PHE A 209 9.66 11.77 -9.00
CA PHE A 209 9.24 10.38 -8.70
C PHE A 209 10.43 9.46 -8.42
N VAL A 210 11.51 9.61 -9.18
CA VAL A 210 12.71 8.79 -9.03
C VAL A 210 13.47 9.15 -7.79
N HIS A 211 13.63 10.44 -7.56
CA HIS A 211 14.25 10.95 -6.35
C HIS A 211 13.56 10.36 -5.13
N ASP A 212 12.22 10.42 -5.09
CA ASP A 212 11.44 9.99 -3.93
C ASP A 212 11.40 8.47 -3.79
N ALA A 213 11.23 7.73 -4.89
CA ALA A 213 11.34 6.27 -4.90
C ALA A 213 12.71 5.79 -4.40
N VAL A 214 13.80 6.46 -4.82
CA VAL A 214 15.15 6.16 -4.33
C VAL A 214 15.30 6.54 -2.86
N GLU A 215 14.80 7.70 -2.43
CA GLU A 215 14.85 8.15 -1.04
C GLU A 215 14.16 7.13 -0.10
N PHE A 216 13.06 6.51 -0.53
CA PHE A 216 12.40 5.45 0.24
C PHE A 216 13.25 4.19 0.45
N SER A 217 14.30 3.97 -0.35
CA SER A 217 15.24 2.84 -0.12
C SER A 217 15.96 2.94 1.22
N MET A 218 15.99 4.14 1.81
CA MET A 218 16.52 4.37 3.16
C MET A 218 15.56 3.97 4.27
N PHE A 219 14.32 3.57 3.96
CA PHE A 219 13.40 3.11 4.99
C PHE A 219 13.84 1.75 5.55
N PRO A 220 13.73 1.53 6.87
CA PRO A 220 14.23 0.33 7.54
C PRO A 220 13.77 -0.99 6.91
N VAL A 221 12.55 -1.03 6.38
CA VAL A 221 11.99 -2.21 5.74
C VAL A 221 12.74 -2.62 4.48
N PHE A 222 13.12 -1.67 3.61
CA PHE A 222 13.85 -1.97 2.38
C PHE A 222 15.26 -2.44 2.70
N VAL A 223 15.96 -1.74 3.60
CA VAL A 223 17.30 -2.11 4.06
C VAL A 223 17.30 -3.51 4.65
N CYS A 224 16.34 -3.81 5.52
CA CYS A 224 16.22 -5.11 6.17
C CYS A 224 15.95 -6.25 5.18
N VAL A 225 14.96 -6.10 4.30
CA VAL A 225 14.63 -7.12 3.31
C VAL A 225 15.80 -7.32 2.35
N ALA A 226 16.43 -6.25 1.89
CA ALA A 226 17.58 -6.35 1.01
C ALA A 226 18.74 -7.12 1.67
N GLN A 227 19.03 -6.85 2.94
CA GLN A 227 20.02 -7.61 3.70
C GLN A 227 19.67 -9.10 3.79
N ARG A 228 18.43 -9.44 4.13
CA ARG A 228 17.99 -10.84 4.29
C ARG A 228 17.93 -11.61 2.98
N LYS A 229 17.58 -10.94 1.87
CA LYS A 229 17.53 -11.55 0.52
C LYS A 229 18.86 -11.51 -0.22
N GLY A 230 19.86 -10.80 0.30
CA GLY A 230 21.12 -10.56 -0.41
C GLY A 230 20.96 -9.63 -1.62
N TRP A 231 19.96 -8.76 -1.62
CA TRP A 231 19.83 -7.70 -2.63
C TRP A 231 20.85 -6.60 -2.38
N LYS A 232 21.22 -5.88 -3.44
CA LYS A 232 22.34 -4.94 -3.42
C LYS A 232 21.88 -3.55 -3.01
N LEU A 233 21.59 -3.36 -1.72
CA LEU A 233 21.28 -2.07 -1.11
C LEU A 233 22.26 -1.80 0.03
N THR A 234 23.15 -0.83 -0.16
CA THR A 234 24.17 -0.45 0.83
C THR A 234 23.76 0.87 1.49
N PRO A 235 23.35 0.88 2.77
CA PRO A 235 23.07 2.10 3.50
C PRO A 235 24.37 2.85 3.86
N PRO A 236 24.32 4.15 4.21
CA PRO A 236 25.51 4.91 4.61
C PRO A 236 26.13 4.36 5.91
N ALA A 237 27.41 4.65 6.12
CA ALA A 237 28.13 4.25 7.33
C ALA A 237 27.41 4.79 8.58
N GLY A 238 27.18 3.91 9.56
CA GLY A 238 26.50 4.26 10.82
C GLY A 238 24.97 4.37 10.71
N TYR A 239 24.36 3.84 9.64
CA TYR A 239 22.90 3.78 9.49
C TYR A 239 22.22 3.22 10.74
N GLN A 240 21.24 3.95 11.24
CA GLN A 240 20.42 3.56 12.38
C GLN A 240 19.08 3.04 11.86
N PHE A 241 18.69 1.85 12.32
CA PHE A 241 17.33 1.33 12.11
C PHE A 241 16.37 2.05 13.06
N ASP A 242 16.16 3.34 12.83
CA ASP A 242 15.11 4.08 13.50
C ASP A 242 13.78 3.81 12.80
N ASN A 243 12.73 3.52 13.56
CA ASN A 243 11.38 3.42 13.02
C ASN A 243 11.01 4.75 12.36
N PHE A 244 11.19 4.83 11.04
CA PHE A 244 10.87 6.01 10.27
C PHE A 244 9.38 6.33 10.44
N ARG A 245 9.07 7.60 10.71
CA ARG A 245 7.69 8.11 10.79
C ARG A 245 7.08 8.12 9.39
N GLY A 246 6.60 6.96 8.92
CA GLY A 246 6.17 6.81 7.52
C GLY A 246 5.34 5.59 7.19
N GLY A 247 4.62 4.99 8.16
CA GLY A 247 3.41 4.24 7.86
C GLY A 247 3.57 2.76 7.50
N GLY A 248 3.64 1.91 8.52
CA GLY A 248 3.38 0.47 8.41
C GLY A 248 3.72 -0.29 9.69
N PRO A 249 3.13 -1.46 9.95
CA PRO A 249 3.38 -2.28 11.15
C PRO A 249 4.74 -3.01 11.13
N PHE A 250 5.70 -2.56 10.32
CA PHE A 250 6.99 -3.23 10.19
C PHE A 250 7.81 -3.05 11.47
N ASP A 251 7.97 -4.13 12.22
CA ASP A 251 8.81 -4.15 13.41
C ASP A 251 10.25 -4.50 13.05
N VAL A 252 11.11 -3.48 13.09
CA VAL A 252 12.55 -3.57 12.84
C VAL A 252 13.27 -4.61 13.72
N ALA A 253 12.68 -5.04 14.84
CA ALA A 253 13.22 -6.12 15.65
C ALA A 253 13.36 -7.45 14.88
N HIS A 254 12.51 -7.67 13.85
CA HIS A 254 12.60 -8.84 12.97
C HIS A 254 13.87 -8.86 12.11
N CYS A 255 14.58 -7.74 12.02
CA CYS A 255 15.82 -7.60 11.26
C CYS A 255 17.06 -7.91 12.11
N GLY A 256 16.93 -7.96 13.43
CA GLY A 256 18.04 -8.15 14.37
C GLY A 256 18.29 -9.60 14.80
N GLN A 257 17.44 -10.56 14.44
CA GLN A 257 17.52 -11.93 14.99
C GLN A 257 18.37 -12.92 14.20
N ASP A 258 18.79 -12.60 12.98
CA ASP A 258 19.72 -13.44 12.19
C ASP A 258 20.67 -12.55 11.37
N GLN A 259 21.60 -11.86 12.03
CA GLN A 259 22.79 -11.37 11.34
C GLN A 259 23.76 -12.54 11.19
N PRO A 260 23.99 -13.12 9.99
CA PRO A 260 25.21 -13.89 9.79
C PRO A 260 26.37 -12.94 10.09
N ALA A 261 27.26 -13.38 11.00
CA ALA A 261 28.43 -12.63 11.37
C ALA A 261 29.13 -12.13 10.10
N LEU A 262 29.32 -10.81 9.98
CA LEU A 262 30.17 -10.23 8.96
C LEU A 262 31.51 -10.97 9.00
N PRO A 263 32.04 -11.47 7.87
CA PRO A 263 33.36 -12.08 7.87
C PRO A 263 34.38 -11.03 8.34
N PRO A 264 35.37 -11.42 9.17
CA PRO A 264 36.38 -10.50 9.64
C PRO A 264 37.20 -9.93 8.48
N PRO A 265 37.84 -8.74 8.68
CA PRO A 265 38.54 -8.00 7.64
C PRO A 265 39.68 -8.79 6.97
#